data_AF-A0A8S3YIV8-F1
#
_entry.id   AF-A0A8S3YIV8-F1
#
_cell.length_a   1.000
_cell.length_b   1.000
_cell.length_c   1.000
_cell.angle_alpha   90.00
_cell.angle_beta   90.00
_cell.angle_gamma   90.00
#
_symmetry.space_group_name_H-M   'P 1'
#
loop_
_entity.id
_entity.type
_entity.pdbx_description
1 polymer ?
#
loop_
_entity_poly.entity_id
_entity_poly.type
_entity_poly.pdbx_seq_one_letter_code
_entity_poly.pdbx_strand_id
1 'polypeptide(L)' 'KMALFWYNYRPSGKRDLLTFHAACPVVFGQKWVTNKWIYLHANMFKRRCGLTQKATQLDIDQYMVHGWF' A
#
# COMPACT_ATOMS: atom_id res chain seq x y z
N LYS A 1 9.45 14.04 9.71
CA LYS A 1 8.71 12.87 10.22
C LYS A 1 8.83 11.74 9.21
N MET A 2 8.92 10.49 9.65
CA MET A 2 9.06 9.33 8.77
C MET A 2 7.73 8.55 8.72
N ALA A 3 7.47 7.90 7.60
CA ALA A 3 6.31 7.03 7.41
C ALA A 3 6.73 5.82 6.57
N LEU A 4 6.04 4.69 6.80
CA LEU A 4 6.14 3.50 5.97
C LEU A 4 4.78 3.28 5.31
N PHE A 5 4.78 2.97 4.02
CA PHE A 5 3.59 2.74 3.23
C PHE A 5 3.76 1.48 2.38
N TRP A 6 2.71 0.67 2.29
CA TRP A 6 2.69 -0.59 1.54
C TRP A 6 1.27 -0.94 1.12
N TYR A 7 1.14 -1.93 0.23
CA TYR A 7 -0.14 -2.41 -0.29
C TYR A 7 -0.46 -3.82 0.16
N ASN A 8 -1.58 -4.03 0.84
CA ASN A 8 -2.02 -5.37 1.25
C ASN A 8 -2.67 -6.19 0.11
N TYR A 9 -2.97 -5.55 -1.02
CA TYR A 9 -3.64 -6.16 -2.17
C TYR A 9 -2.89 -5.85 -3.45
N ARG A 10 -2.84 -6.83 -4.35
CA ARG A 10 -2.37 -6.64 -5.72
C ARG A 10 -3.33 -5.74 -6.50
N PRO A 11 -2.88 -5.12 -7.61
CA PRO A 11 -3.73 -4.39 -8.55
C PRO A 11 -5.01 -5.08 -8.98
N SER A 12 -4.98 -6.42 -9.07
CA SER A 12 -6.14 -7.25 -9.41
C SER A 12 -7.14 -7.44 -8.25
N GLY A 13 -6.92 -6.81 -7.10
CA GLY A 13 -7.78 -6.93 -5.91
C GLY A 13 -7.55 -8.20 -5.09
N LYS A 14 -6.61 -9.08 -5.47
CA LYS A 14 -6.24 -10.26 -4.68
C LYS A 14 -5.32 -9.87 -3.52
N ARG A 15 -5.57 -10.43 -2.34
CA ARG A 15 -4.72 -10.21 -1.14
C ARG A 15 -3.29 -10.65 -1.42
N ASP A 16 -2.32 -9.81 -1.05
CA ASP A 16 -0.91 -10.13 -1.18
C ASP A 16 -0.35 -10.71 0.12
N LEU A 17 -0.17 -12.03 0.16
CA LEU A 17 0.29 -12.73 1.36
C LEU A 17 1.72 -12.38 1.76
N LEU A 18 2.52 -11.86 0.83
CA LEU A 18 3.90 -11.41 1.11
C LEU A 18 3.96 -10.15 1.97
N THR A 19 2.84 -9.47 2.15
CA THR A 19 2.76 -8.22 2.93
C THR A 19 2.26 -8.43 4.36
N PHE A 20 2.16 -9.70 4.80
CA PHE A 20 1.93 -10.00 6.20
C PHE A 20 3.08 -9.46 7.05
N HIS A 21 2.75 -8.68 8.09
CA HIS A 21 3.74 -8.00 8.91
C HIS A 21 3.27 -7.89 10.36
N ALA A 22 4.23 -7.72 11.25
CA ALA A 22 4.04 -7.44 12.66
C ALA A 22 5.10 -6.44 13.13
N ALA A 23 4.95 -5.96 14.36
CA ALA A 23 5.99 -5.19 15.02
C ALA A 23 6.86 -6.14 15.88
N CYS A 24 8.17 -5.96 15.81
CA CYS A 24 9.08 -6.61 16.77
C CYS A 24 8.91 -6.00 18.18
N PRO A 25 9.20 -6.76 19.25
CA PRO A 25 9.24 -6.24 20.62
C PRO A 25 10.19 -5.05 20.78
N VAL A 26 9.83 -4.11 21.65
CA VAL A 26 10.72 -3.01 22.05
C VAL A 26 11.56 -3.48 23.24
N VAL A 27 12.87 -3.64 23.04
CA VAL A 27 13.79 -4.12 24.09
C VAL A 27 14.13 -3.01 25.10
N PHE A 28 14.15 -1.75 24.66
CA PHE A 28 14.42 -0.59 25.51
C PHE A 28 13.60 0.62 25.06
N GLY A 29 13.02 1.35 26.03
CA GLY A 29 12.24 2.57 25.76
C GLY A 29 10.79 2.31 25.33
N GLN A 30 10.24 3.20 24.50
CA GLN A 30 8.84 3.18 24.09
C GLN A 30 8.67 3.42 22.57
N LYS A 31 7.65 2.79 21.98
CA LYS A 31 7.31 2.93 20.55
C LYS A 31 5.85 3.35 20.41
N TRP A 32 5.62 4.52 19.85
CA TRP A 32 4.30 5.05 19.53
C TRP A 32 4.12 5.06 18.01
N VAL A 33 3.03 4.46 17.52
CA VAL A 33 2.72 4.35 16.09
C VAL A 33 1.27 4.75 15.87
N THR A 34 1.01 5.41 14.74
CA THR A 34 -0.35 5.62 14.24
C THR A 34 -0.50 4.90 12.91
N ASN A 35 -1.59 4.15 12.77
CA ASN A 35 -1.91 3.40 11.55
C ASN A 35 -3.08 4.09 10.84
N LYS A 36 -2.96 4.22 9.52
CA LYS A 36 -4.07 4.63 8.66
C LYS A 36 -4.33 3.54 7.63
N TRP A 37 -5.47 2.88 7.75
CA TRP A 37 -5.92 1.93 6.73
C TRP A 37 -6.68 2.66 5.63
N ILE A 38 -6.33 2.30 4.39
CA ILE A 38 -6.88 2.87 3.16
C ILE A 38 -7.54 1.72 2.40
N TYR A 39 -8.86 1.77 2.26
CA TYR A 39 -9.65 0.69 1.67
C TYR A 39 -9.78 0.83 0.14
N LEU A 40 -9.82 -0.29 -0.57
CA LEU A 40 -9.96 -0.31 -2.04
C LEU A 40 -11.21 0.44 -2.52
N HIS A 41 -12.36 0.17 -1.91
CA HIS A 41 -13.65 0.73 -2.33
C HIS A 41 -13.69 2.26 -2.20
N ALA A 42 -13.00 2.83 -1.21
CA ALA A 42 -12.92 4.28 -1.02
C ALA A 42 -11.94 4.97 -2.00
N ASN A 43 -11.25 4.20 -2.85
CA ASN A 43 -10.22 4.70 -3.77
C ASN A 43 -10.55 4.48 -5.25
N MET A 44 -11.76 4.03 -5.58
CA MET A 44 -12.18 3.74 -6.97
C MET A 44 -11.99 4.92 -7.94
N PHE A 45 -12.06 6.16 -7.47
CA PHE A 45 -11.86 7.37 -8.30
C PHE A 45 -10.47 8.01 -8.15
N LYS A 46 -9.64 7.50 -7.25
CA LYS A 46 -8.31 8.09 -6.94
C LYS A 46 -7.17 7.21 -7.40
N ARG A 47 -7.38 5.89 -7.42
CA ARG A 47 -6.36 4.91 -7.78
C ARG A 47 -6.80 4.14 -9.02
N ARG A 48 -5.92 4.04 -10.01
CA ARG A 48 -6.15 3.23 -11.21
C ARG A 48 -6.26 1.74 -10.85
N CYS A 49 -7.06 1.01 -11.62
CA CYS A 49 -7.13 -0.44 -11.57
C CYS A 49 -5.95 -1.08 -12.34
N GLY A 50 -5.62 -2.33 -12.02
CA GLY A 50 -4.69 -3.11 -12.83
C GLY A 50 -5.36 -3.56 -14.13
N LEU A 51 -4.76 -3.23 -15.28
CA LEU A 51 -5.27 -3.63 -16.60
C LEU A 51 -5.16 -5.14 -16.88
N THR A 52 -4.31 -5.84 -16.12
CA THR A 52 -4.13 -7.28 -16.23
C THR A 52 -4.07 -7.91 -14.84
N GLN A 53 -4.32 -9.22 -14.80
CA GLN A 53 -4.25 -9.99 -13.56
C GLN A 53 -2.86 -9.99 -12.90
N LYS A 54 -1.81 -9.79 -13.72
CA LYS A 54 -0.39 -9.81 -13.32
C LYS A 54 0.18 -8.41 -13.09
N ALA A 55 -0.61 -7.36 -13.25
CA ALA A 55 -0.17 -5.99 -12.98
C ALA A 55 0.43 -5.89 -11.57
N THR A 56 1.48 -5.10 -11.46
CA THR A 56 2.24 -4.84 -10.24
C THR A 56 1.93 -3.44 -9.71
N GLN A 57 2.39 -3.14 -8.50
CA GLN A 57 2.21 -1.81 -7.92
C GLN A 57 2.99 -0.74 -8.69
N LEU A 58 4.17 -1.09 -9.21
CA LEU A 58 4.98 -0.20 -10.03
C LEU A 58 4.25 0.21 -11.31
N ASP A 59 3.50 -0.71 -11.93
CA ASP A 59 2.70 -0.43 -13.12
C ASP A 59 1.58 0.58 -12.85
N ILE A 60 1.05 0.64 -11.62
CA ILE A 60 0.03 1.62 -11.23
C ILE A 60 0.68 2.93 -10.78
N ASP A 61 1.69 2.82 -9.91
CA ASP A 61 2.24 3.94 -9.16
C ASP A 61 3.10 4.85 -10.04
N GLN A 62 3.67 4.34 -11.14
CA GLN A 62 4.35 5.18 -12.12
C GLN A 62 3.44 6.33 -12.62
N TYR A 63 2.13 6.09 -12.74
CA TYR A 63 1.15 7.11 -13.12
C TYR A 63 0.75 8.06 -11.98
N MET A 64 0.99 7.66 -10.72
CA MET A 64 0.66 8.45 -9.52
C MET A 64 1.83 9.34 -9.07
N VAL A 65 3.07 8.89 -9.30
CA VAL A 65 4.28 9.62 -8.86
C VAL A 65 4.71 10.68 -9.85
N HIS A 66 4.59 10.42 -11.16
CA HIS A 66 5.07 11.36 -12.17
C HIS A 66 4.11 12.51 -12.48
N GLY A 67 2.88 12.47 -11.95
CA GLY A 67 1.87 13.47 -12.25
C GLY A 67 1.45 13.42 -13.72
N TRP A 68 0.16 13.36 -13.96
CA TRP A 68 -0.34 13.97 -15.19
C TRP A 68 -0.12 15.47 -15.02
N PHE A 69 0.96 16.00 -15.60
CA PHE A 69 0.87 17.31 -16.22
C PHE A 69 -0.01 17.19 -17.47
#